data_AF-A0A7V2RJM2-F1
#
_entry.id   AF-A0A7V2RJM2-F1
#
_cell.length_a   1.000
_cell.length_b   1.000
_cell.length_c   1.000
_cell.angle_alpha   90.00
_cell.angle_beta   90.00
_cell.angle_gamma   90.00
#
_symmetry.space_group_name_H-M   'P 1'
#
loop_
_entity.id
_entity.type
_entity.pdbx_description
1 polymer ?
#
loop_
_entity_poly.entity_id
_entity_poly.type
_entity_poly.pdbx_seq_one_letter_code
_entity_poly.pdbx_strand_id
1 'polypeptide(L)'
;MLLIRELLDVSGYRPEGGYSLDMLGLVNSGLGRSEALAEWVGKGKSKDSFYKTYKSLKDNLICSGLKFKGASPHILNRMEVWEKYKAVKQLILGEKKGAAMELAIEVVQLAKKVEFLEVVVGMASDLEHYFGGVATDTRRYLRYRGLRKQYSSLLQDEMGAKSLQTQVAFYIKRKKDLSGLAAEMEELENKKTGSVMFMRYRFSALSMWFEKRGEIDRLKSAFRETIRFYDECKLDVAVSARTNLYFRLTPYLVQMGRFAEAGTHISRGLQTTVEGTHNWHALMLQRACLGFVSGKPGVALGSWRMAQAVEKIYESREIDEGWGIVRKYCEVGVEKVGFEVIWEEVFG
;
A
#
# COMPACT_ATOMS: atom_id res chain seq x y z
N MET A 1 -19.96 -13.36 -4.67
CA MET A 1 -20.51 -12.07 -4.20
C MET A 1 -19.46 -11.15 -3.58
N LEU A 2 -18.18 -11.58 -3.45
CA LEU A 2 -17.10 -10.86 -2.77
C LEU A 2 -16.97 -9.38 -3.17
N LEU A 3 -16.91 -9.07 -4.47
CA LEU A 3 -16.78 -7.68 -4.94
C LEU A 3 -17.86 -6.74 -4.38
N ILE A 4 -19.13 -7.18 -4.33
CA ILE A 4 -20.20 -6.33 -3.79
C ILE A 4 -20.04 -6.12 -2.28
N ARG A 5 -19.58 -7.15 -1.54
CA ARG A 5 -19.28 -7.01 -0.10
C ARG A 5 -18.20 -5.96 0.13
N GLU A 6 -17.07 -6.09 -0.57
CA GLU A 6 -15.98 -5.13 -0.46
C GLU A 6 -16.42 -3.71 -0.83
N LEU A 7 -17.25 -3.56 -1.87
CA LEU A 7 -17.82 -2.27 -2.25
C LEU A 7 -18.78 -1.69 -1.20
N LEU A 8 -19.55 -2.51 -0.49
CA LEU A 8 -20.48 -2.04 0.55
C LEU A 8 -19.76 -1.40 1.74
N ASP A 9 -18.58 -1.92 2.07
CA ASP A 9 -17.74 -1.41 3.17
C ASP A 9 -17.22 0.00 2.90
N VAL A 10 -17.03 0.31 1.61
CA VAL A 10 -16.47 1.58 1.17
C VAL A 10 -17.49 2.47 0.45
N SER A 11 -18.71 2.03 0.18
CA SER A 11 -19.71 2.82 -0.55
C SER A 11 -20.65 3.55 0.40
N GLY A 12 -21.05 4.76 0.03
CA GLY A 12 -22.13 5.51 0.72
C GLY A 12 -23.54 5.06 0.34
N TYR A 13 -23.71 4.30 -0.75
CA TYR A 13 -25.03 3.86 -1.23
C TYR A 13 -25.63 2.79 -0.33
N ARG A 14 -26.89 2.98 0.06
CA ARG A 14 -27.70 1.97 0.75
C ARG A 14 -29.05 1.86 0.03
N PRO A 15 -29.37 0.73 -0.61
CA PRO A 15 -30.66 0.56 -1.26
C PRO A 15 -31.77 0.54 -0.19
N GLU A 16 -32.80 1.36 -0.39
CA GLU A 16 -33.91 1.50 0.57
C GLU A 16 -35.06 0.52 0.29
N GLY A 17 -35.06 -0.14 -0.87
CA GLY A 17 -36.12 -1.09 -1.21
C GLY A 17 -35.93 -1.83 -2.53
N GLY A 18 -36.94 -2.65 -2.85
CA GLY A 18 -37.05 -3.41 -4.10
C GLY A 18 -35.93 -4.45 -4.30
N TYR A 19 -35.71 -4.79 -5.56
CA TYR A 19 -34.75 -5.85 -5.94
C TYR A 19 -33.31 -5.56 -5.47
N SER A 20 -32.91 -4.29 -5.38
CA SER A 20 -31.57 -3.94 -4.89
C SER A 20 -31.40 -4.27 -3.41
N LEU A 21 -32.44 -4.09 -2.58
CA LEU A 21 -32.43 -4.47 -1.17
C LEU A 21 -32.44 -6.00 -1.02
N ASP A 22 -33.22 -6.70 -1.82
CA ASP A 22 -33.22 -8.17 -1.81
C ASP A 22 -31.85 -8.74 -2.19
N MET A 23 -31.19 -8.13 -3.18
CA MET A 23 -29.84 -8.52 -3.60
C MET A 23 -28.83 -8.23 -2.51
N LEU A 24 -28.96 -7.11 -1.79
CA LEU A 24 -28.14 -6.80 -0.63
C LEU A 24 -28.31 -7.85 0.48
N GLY A 25 -29.54 -8.32 0.72
CA GLY A 25 -29.80 -9.43 1.64
C GLY A 25 -28.98 -10.68 1.28
N LEU A 26 -29.00 -11.09 0.01
CA LEU A 26 -28.21 -12.23 -0.47
C LEU A 26 -26.69 -12.03 -0.33
N VAL A 27 -26.21 -10.80 -0.53
CA VAL A 27 -24.78 -10.45 -0.35
C VAL A 27 -24.36 -10.64 1.10
N ASN A 28 -25.20 -10.18 2.04
CA ASN A 28 -24.97 -10.22 3.48
C ASN A 28 -25.09 -11.63 4.06
N SER A 29 -25.86 -12.52 3.44
CA SER A 29 -25.95 -13.94 3.82
C SER A 29 -24.66 -14.74 3.57
N GLY A 30 -23.59 -14.12 3.08
CA GLY A 30 -22.30 -14.80 2.89
C GLY A 30 -22.24 -15.73 1.68
N LEU A 31 -23.31 -15.82 0.88
CA LEU A 31 -23.43 -16.76 -0.23
C LEU A 31 -22.47 -16.51 -1.40
N GLY A 32 -22.08 -17.59 -2.05
CA GLY A 32 -21.46 -17.60 -3.36
C GLY A 32 -22.40 -17.06 -4.44
N ARG A 33 -21.86 -16.70 -5.61
CA ARG A 33 -22.70 -16.13 -6.68
C ARG A 33 -23.73 -17.13 -7.23
N SER A 34 -23.35 -18.40 -7.33
CA SER A 34 -24.22 -19.48 -7.80
C SER A 34 -25.34 -19.79 -6.81
N GLU A 35 -25.03 -19.81 -5.51
CA GLU A 35 -26.00 -20.02 -4.43
C GLU A 35 -26.98 -18.84 -4.33
N ALA A 36 -26.47 -17.61 -4.39
CA ALA A 36 -27.30 -16.41 -4.43
C ALA A 36 -28.26 -16.40 -5.64
N LEU A 37 -27.81 -16.89 -6.80
CA LEU A 37 -28.68 -17.05 -7.96
C LEU A 37 -29.77 -18.10 -7.74
N ALA A 38 -29.42 -19.25 -7.14
CA ALA A 38 -30.39 -20.30 -6.83
C ALA A 38 -31.46 -19.79 -5.86
N GLU A 39 -31.07 -19.08 -4.80
CA GLU A 39 -32.01 -18.48 -3.84
C GLU A 39 -32.86 -17.39 -4.48
N TRP A 40 -32.29 -16.57 -5.36
CA TRP A 40 -33.04 -15.56 -6.12
C TRP A 40 -34.14 -16.18 -6.98
N VAL A 41 -33.82 -17.25 -7.71
CA VAL A 41 -34.79 -17.99 -8.52
C VAL A 41 -35.81 -18.71 -7.65
N GLY A 42 -35.38 -19.26 -6.50
CA GLY A 42 -36.28 -19.87 -5.51
C GLY A 42 -37.32 -18.90 -4.95
N LYS A 43 -37.03 -17.60 -4.93
CA LYS A 43 -37.99 -16.53 -4.60
C LYS A 43 -38.93 -16.14 -5.75
N GLY A 44 -39.01 -16.96 -6.80
CA GLY A 44 -39.88 -16.73 -7.96
C GLY A 44 -39.38 -15.66 -8.94
N LYS A 45 -38.14 -15.20 -8.80
CA LYS A 45 -37.56 -14.15 -9.65
C LYS A 45 -36.76 -14.74 -10.81
N SER A 46 -36.69 -14.03 -11.93
CA SER A 46 -35.98 -14.54 -13.11
C SER A 46 -34.45 -14.44 -12.96
N LYS A 47 -33.73 -15.34 -13.62
CA LYS A 47 -32.26 -15.27 -13.76
C LYS A 47 -31.79 -13.94 -14.38
N ASP A 48 -32.53 -13.40 -15.33
CA ASP A 48 -32.19 -12.11 -15.94
C ASP A 48 -32.34 -10.95 -14.96
N SER A 49 -33.40 -10.98 -14.13
CA SER A 49 -33.58 -9.98 -13.08
C SER A 49 -32.44 -10.03 -12.04
N PHE A 50 -31.91 -11.21 -11.73
CA PHE A 50 -30.72 -11.36 -10.87
C PHE A 50 -29.53 -10.60 -11.46
N TYR A 51 -29.17 -10.87 -12.73
CA TYR A 51 -27.99 -10.24 -13.33
C TYR A 51 -28.14 -8.74 -13.52
N LYS A 52 -29.33 -8.27 -13.94
CA LYS A 52 -29.63 -6.85 -14.05
C LYS A 52 -29.52 -6.14 -12.70
N THR A 53 -30.09 -6.74 -11.64
CA THR A 53 -30.07 -6.18 -10.29
C THR A 53 -28.66 -6.22 -9.70
N TYR A 54 -27.92 -7.32 -9.86
CA TYR A 54 -26.53 -7.43 -9.42
C TYR A 54 -25.65 -6.35 -10.08
N LYS A 55 -25.80 -6.16 -11.40
CA LYS A 55 -25.10 -5.13 -12.14
C LYS A 55 -25.49 -3.73 -11.63
N SER A 56 -26.79 -3.45 -11.51
CA SER A 56 -27.32 -2.17 -11.02
C SER A 56 -26.81 -1.84 -9.62
N LEU A 57 -26.87 -2.79 -8.67
CA LEU A 57 -26.36 -2.62 -7.31
C LEU A 57 -24.86 -2.30 -7.33
N LYS A 58 -24.07 -3.09 -8.07
CA LYS A 58 -22.63 -2.85 -8.22
C LYS A 58 -22.33 -1.46 -8.79
N ASP A 59 -23.03 -1.07 -9.86
CA ASP A 59 -22.81 0.22 -10.53
C ASP A 59 -23.21 1.38 -9.59
N ASN A 60 -24.33 1.28 -8.86
CA ASN A 60 -24.75 2.28 -7.87
C ASN A 60 -23.77 2.41 -6.70
N LEU A 61 -23.23 1.29 -6.21
CA LEU A 61 -22.21 1.31 -5.15
C LEU A 61 -20.97 2.08 -5.61
N ILE A 62 -20.50 1.86 -6.83
CA ILE A 62 -19.36 2.56 -7.42
C ILE A 62 -19.69 4.05 -7.65
N CYS A 63 -20.87 4.36 -8.20
CA CYS A 63 -21.26 5.72 -8.56
C CYS A 63 -21.52 6.64 -7.37
N SER A 64 -21.91 6.10 -6.21
CA SER A 64 -22.17 6.89 -5.00
C SER A 64 -20.92 7.49 -4.32
N GLY A 65 -19.74 7.24 -4.89
CA GLY A 65 -18.47 7.63 -4.30
C GLY A 65 -18.00 6.62 -3.24
N LEU A 66 -16.71 6.32 -3.28
CA LEU A 66 -16.09 5.45 -2.29
C LEU A 66 -15.58 6.30 -1.12
N LYS A 67 -15.97 5.96 0.10
CA LYS A 67 -15.50 6.49 1.37
C LYS A 67 -14.78 5.38 2.13
N PHE A 68 -13.47 5.50 2.26
CA PHE A 68 -12.66 4.55 3.00
C PHE A 68 -12.60 4.94 4.48
N LYS A 69 -13.31 4.21 5.34
CA LYS A 69 -13.20 4.38 6.80
C LYS A 69 -11.76 4.11 7.24
N GLY A 70 -11.21 4.98 8.10
CA GLY A 70 -9.83 4.86 8.58
C GLY A 70 -8.75 5.16 7.53
N ALA A 71 -9.10 5.78 6.39
CA ALA A 71 -8.10 6.20 5.41
C ALA A 71 -7.15 7.24 5.99
N SER A 72 -5.85 7.04 5.74
CA SER A 72 -4.83 8.04 6.09
C SER A 72 -5.05 9.36 5.35
N PRO A 73 -4.63 10.51 5.91
CA PRO A 73 -4.68 11.82 5.23
C PRO A 73 -4.08 11.79 3.82
N HIS A 74 -2.96 11.08 3.64
CA HIS A 74 -2.34 10.90 2.32
C HIS A 74 -3.28 10.25 1.28
N ILE A 75 -4.03 9.20 1.68
CA ILE A 75 -5.00 8.54 0.80
C ILE A 75 -6.15 9.49 0.46
N LEU A 76 -6.68 10.19 1.46
CA LEU A 76 -7.76 11.16 1.27
C LEU A 76 -7.35 12.28 0.30
N ASN A 77 -6.14 12.82 0.45
CA ASN A 77 -5.61 13.84 -0.46
C ASN A 77 -5.45 13.30 -1.90
N ARG A 78 -5.01 12.05 -2.07
CA ARG A 78 -4.94 11.42 -3.41
C ARG A 78 -6.30 11.19 -4.02
N MET A 79 -7.31 10.84 -3.22
CA MET A 79 -8.69 10.72 -3.68
C MET A 79 -9.25 12.07 -4.11
N GLU A 80 -8.98 13.14 -3.36
CA GLU A 80 -9.37 14.50 -3.76
C GLU A 80 -8.76 14.88 -5.12
N VAL A 81 -7.46 14.63 -5.31
CA VAL A 81 -6.78 14.84 -6.59
C VAL A 81 -7.45 14.04 -7.71
N TRP A 82 -7.82 12.80 -7.47
CA TRP A 82 -8.46 11.93 -8.45
C TRP A 82 -9.85 12.43 -8.86
N GLU A 83 -10.68 12.86 -7.90
CA GLU A 83 -12.00 13.42 -8.19
C GLU A 83 -11.91 14.71 -9.00
N LYS A 84 -10.98 15.61 -8.66
CA LYS A 84 -10.74 16.82 -9.46
C LYS A 84 -10.20 16.49 -10.85
N TYR A 85 -9.29 15.53 -10.96
CA TYR A 85 -8.78 15.04 -12.25
C TYR A 85 -9.91 14.51 -13.15
N LYS A 86 -10.83 13.71 -12.58
CA LYS A 86 -12.01 13.22 -13.29
C LYS A 86 -12.90 14.36 -13.77
N ALA A 87 -13.14 15.37 -12.92
CA ALA A 87 -13.92 16.55 -13.29
C ALA A 87 -13.28 17.32 -14.44
N VAL A 88 -11.95 17.50 -14.46
CA VAL A 88 -11.22 18.09 -15.60
C VAL A 88 -11.50 17.30 -16.88
N LYS A 89 -11.34 15.97 -16.86
CA LYS A 89 -11.57 15.13 -18.04
C LYS A 89 -13.01 15.24 -18.54
N GLN A 90 -13.99 15.28 -17.65
CA GLN A 90 -15.40 15.49 -18.01
C GLN A 90 -15.63 16.87 -18.66
N LEU A 91 -15.01 17.93 -18.14
CA LEU A 91 -15.12 19.27 -18.73
C LEU A 91 -14.46 19.35 -20.12
N ILE A 92 -13.31 18.69 -20.32
CA ILE A 92 -12.67 18.59 -21.64
C ILE A 92 -13.60 17.88 -22.63
N LEU A 93 -14.18 16.75 -22.22
CA LEU A 93 -15.12 15.97 -23.05
C LEU A 93 -16.42 16.74 -23.35
N GLY A 94 -16.88 17.56 -22.40
CA GLY A 94 -18.03 18.47 -22.57
C GLY A 94 -17.70 19.80 -23.27
N GLU A 95 -16.52 19.89 -23.91
CA GLU A 95 -16.02 21.06 -24.64
C GLU A 95 -15.89 22.35 -23.83
N LYS A 96 -15.90 22.28 -22.49
CA LYS A 96 -15.70 23.41 -21.58
C LYS A 96 -14.21 23.62 -21.30
N LYS A 97 -13.41 23.74 -22.37
CA LYS A 97 -11.94 23.71 -22.31
C LYS A 97 -11.34 24.77 -21.37
N GLY A 98 -11.83 26.02 -21.40
CA GLY A 98 -11.31 27.09 -20.52
C GLY A 98 -11.45 26.76 -19.03
N ALA A 99 -12.66 26.38 -18.60
CA ALA A 99 -12.91 25.96 -17.21
C ALA A 99 -12.11 24.70 -16.83
N ALA A 100 -11.98 23.75 -17.76
CA ALA A 100 -11.18 22.56 -17.55
C ALA A 100 -9.70 22.88 -17.28
N MET A 101 -9.14 23.85 -18.00
CA MET A 101 -7.72 24.20 -17.85
C MET A 101 -7.44 24.93 -16.54
N GLU A 102 -8.32 25.83 -16.10
CA GLU A 102 -8.16 26.47 -14.77
C GLU A 102 -8.17 25.43 -13.65
N LEU A 103 -9.12 24.48 -13.69
CA LEU A 103 -9.14 23.37 -12.73
C LEU A 103 -7.91 22.45 -12.87
N ALA A 104 -7.44 22.19 -14.09
CA ALA A 104 -6.24 21.36 -14.32
C ALA A 104 -4.98 21.98 -13.70
N ILE A 105 -4.84 23.31 -13.70
CA ILE A 105 -3.73 24.00 -13.04
C ILE A 105 -3.74 23.72 -11.54
N GLU A 106 -4.92 23.78 -10.89
CA GLU A 106 -5.08 23.44 -9.48
C GLU A 106 -4.75 21.97 -9.21
N VAL A 107 -5.29 21.06 -10.04
CA VAL A 107 -5.05 19.61 -9.92
C VAL A 107 -3.55 19.30 -10.00
N VAL A 108 -2.81 19.93 -10.91
CA VAL A 108 -1.34 19.76 -11.00
C VAL A 108 -0.66 20.17 -9.70
N GLN A 109 -1.04 21.29 -9.08
CA GLN A 109 -0.40 21.72 -7.83
C GLN A 109 -0.70 20.75 -6.68
N LEU A 110 -1.94 20.28 -6.58
CA LEU A 110 -2.32 19.30 -5.56
C LEU A 110 -1.62 17.96 -5.79
N ALA A 111 -1.63 17.45 -7.02
CA ALA A 111 -1.01 16.19 -7.40
C ALA A 111 0.51 16.20 -7.12
N LYS A 112 1.20 17.32 -7.34
CA LYS A 112 2.62 17.47 -6.99
C LYS A 112 2.87 17.36 -5.50
N LYS A 113 2.01 17.96 -4.66
CA LYS A 113 2.16 17.93 -3.18
C LYS A 113 2.07 16.52 -2.62
N VAL A 114 1.29 15.65 -3.26
CA VAL A 114 1.11 14.25 -2.84
C VAL A 114 1.86 13.24 -3.71
N GLU A 115 2.76 13.71 -4.59
CA GLU A 115 3.53 12.91 -5.55
C GLU A 115 2.70 11.96 -6.41
N PHE A 116 1.51 12.39 -6.86
CA PHE A 116 0.70 11.60 -7.77
C PHE A 116 1.15 11.81 -9.23
N LEU A 117 2.31 11.27 -9.58
CA LEU A 117 3.01 11.59 -10.84
C LEU A 117 2.18 11.32 -12.10
N GLU A 118 1.39 10.24 -12.13
CA GLU A 118 0.51 9.91 -13.26
C GLU A 118 -0.45 11.07 -13.60
N VAL A 119 -1.06 11.66 -12.56
CA VAL A 119 -1.96 12.82 -12.71
C VAL A 119 -1.18 14.06 -13.12
N VAL A 120 0.00 14.29 -12.55
CA VAL A 120 0.86 15.43 -12.93
C VAL A 120 1.22 15.37 -14.41
N VAL A 121 1.67 14.22 -14.90
CA VAL A 121 2.03 14.01 -16.32
C VAL A 121 0.82 14.18 -17.22
N GLY A 122 -0.31 13.55 -16.87
CA GLY A 122 -1.54 13.64 -17.66
C GLY A 122 -2.05 15.08 -17.78
N MET A 123 -2.15 15.80 -16.67
CA MET A 123 -2.61 17.20 -16.66
C MET A 123 -1.61 18.16 -17.31
N ALA A 124 -0.29 17.96 -17.09
CA ALA A 124 0.73 18.77 -17.77
C ALA A 124 0.67 18.60 -19.29
N SER A 125 0.38 17.39 -19.78
CA SER A 125 0.18 17.13 -21.21
C SER A 125 -1.06 17.86 -21.77
N ASP A 126 -2.18 17.84 -21.06
CA ASP A 126 -3.39 18.56 -21.48
C ASP A 126 -3.15 20.07 -21.53
N LEU A 127 -2.48 20.62 -20.50
CA LEU A 127 -2.15 22.05 -20.41
C LEU A 127 -1.13 22.46 -21.48
N GLU A 128 -0.11 21.66 -21.73
CA GLU A 128 0.84 21.86 -22.83
C GLU A 128 0.11 21.95 -24.17
N HIS A 129 -0.78 21.00 -24.46
CA HIS A 129 -1.55 20.97 -25.70
C HIS A 129 -2.46 22.20 -25.82
N TYR A 130 -3.17 22.57 -24.76
CA TYR A 130 -4.07 23.72 -24.76
C TYR A 130 -3.33 25.05 -24.97
N PHE A 131 -2.26 25.31 -24.22
CA PHE A 131 -1.51 26.56 -24.36
C PHE A 131 -0.68 26.61 -25.64
N GLY A 132 -0.27 25.46 -26.19
CA GLY A 132 0.42 25.40 -27.47
C GLY A 132 -0.49 25.58 -28.69
N GLY A 133 -1.72 25.04 -28.64
CA GLY A 133 -2.60 24.99 -29.82
C GLY A 133 -3.86 25.86 -29.76
N VAL A 134 -4.43 26.10 -28.57
CA VAL A 134 -5.73 26.78 -28.42
C VAL A 134 -5.56 28.22 -27.94
N ALA A 135 -4.87 28.42 -26.81
CA ALA A 135 -4.66 29.75 -26.23
C ALA A 135 -3.39 30.44 -26.74
N THR A 136 -2.47 29.68 -27.35
CA THR A 136 -1.20 30.19 -27.92
C THR A 136 -0.33 30.99 -26.92
N ASP A 137 -0.36 30.63 -25.64
CA ASP A 137 0.47 31.23 -24.59
C ASP A 137 1.82 30.50 -24.50
N THR A 138 2.86 31.07 -25.12
CA THR A 138 4.20 30.47 -25.16
C THR A 138 4.80 30.24 -23.77
N ARG A 139 4.57 31.15 -22.82
CA ARG A 139 5.15 31.06 -21.47
C ARG A 139 4.55 29.88 -20.72
N ARG A 140 3.22 29.74 -20.74
CA ARG A 140 2.54 28.62 -20.11
C ARG A 140 2.83 27.30 -20.83
N TYR A 141 2.87 27.30 -22.16
CA TYR A 141 3.28 26.16 -22.97
C TYR A 141 4.64 25.61 -22.53
N LEU A 142 5.69 26.45 -22.52
CA LEU A 142 7.05 26.03 -22.14
C LEU A 142 7.11 25.52 -20.69
N ARG A 143 6.38 26.17 -19.77
CA ARG A 143 6.26 25.74 -18.37
C ARG A 143 5.72 24.31 -18.27
N TYR A 144 4.59 24.02 -18.93
CA TYR A 144 3.96 22.71 -18.80
C TYR A 144 4.67 21.62 -19.61
N ARG A 145 5.31 21.97 -20.73
CA ARG A 145 6.23 21.07 -21.44
C ARG A 145 7.41 20.64 -20.57
N GLY A 146 8.05 21.60 -19.88
CA GLY A 146 9.13 21.32 -18.95
C GLY A 146 8.67 20.42 -17.80
N LEU A 147 7.51 20.73 -17.22
CA LEU A 147 6.90 19.93 -16.16
C LEU A 147 6.61 18.50 -16.60
N ARG A 148 5.97 18.32 -17.77
CA ARG A 148 5.69 17.01 -18.35
C ARG A 148 6.98 16.22 -18.51
N LYS A 149 8.01 16.78 -19.16
CA LYS A 149 9.29 16.10 -19.37
C LYS A 149 9.93 15.64 -18.06
N GLN A 150 9.98 16.51 -17.05
CA GLN A 150 10.53 16.19 -15.73
C GLN A 150 9.76 15.04 -15.07
N TYR A 151 8.43 15.16 -14.96
CA TYR A 151 7.61 14.19 -14.24
C TYR A 151 7.42 12.88 -15.02
N SER A 152 7.50 12.90 -16.35
CA SER A 152 7.53 11.66 -17.16
C SER A 152 8.78 10.84 -16.88
N SER A 153 9.95 11.47 -16.75
CA SER A 153 11.17 10.77 -16.36
C SER A 153 11.04 10.12 -14.99
N LEU A 154 10.54 10.86 -13.99
CA LEU A 154 10.32 10.33 -12.65
C LEU A 154 9.33 9.15 -12.65
N LEU A 155 8.23 9.26 -13.39
CA LEU A 155 7.23 8.20 -13.51
C LEU A 155 7.81 6.94 -14.18
N GLN A 156 8.63 7.11 -15.22
CA GLN A 156 9.31 5.99 -15.87
C GLN A 156 10.26 5.27 -14.91
N ASP A 157 11.00 6.02 -14.10
CA ASP A 157 11.87 5.46 -13.08
C ASP A 157 11.06 4.65 -12.05
N GLU A 158 9.95 5.22 -11.53
CA GLU A 158 9.05 4.54 -10.60
C GLU A 158 8.48 3.23 -11.19
N MET A 159 8.03 3.27 -12.44
CA MET A 159 7.49 2.11 -13.14
C MET A 159 8.55 1.03 -13.35
N GLY A 160 9.77 1.43 -13.72
CA GLY A 160 10.91 0.52 -13.86
C GLY A 160 11.24 -0.19 -12.55
N ALA A 161 11.39 0.56 -11.46
CA ALA A 161 11.66 0.00 -10.13
C ALA A 161 10.54 -0.93 -9.66
N LYS A 162 9.28 -0.56 -9.86
CA LYS A 162 8.11 -1.39 -9.52
C LYS A 162 8.06 -2.69 -10.33
N SER A 163 8.38 -2.59 -11.63
CA SER A 163 8.45 -3.76 -12.52
C SER A 163 9.51 -4.74 -12.02
N LEU A 164 10.73 -4.26 -11.76
CA LEU A 164 11.83 -5.10 -11.25
C LEU A 164 11.52 -5.71 -9.89
N GLN A 165 10.97 -4.92 -8.95
CA GLN A 165 10.50 -5.44 -7.66
C GLN A 165 9.53 -6.61 -7.84
N THR A 166 8.57 -6.47 -8.75
CA THR A 166 7.55 -7.49 -9.03
C THR A 166 8.18 -8.74 -9.65
N GLN A 167 9.12 -8.55 -10.59
CA GLN A 167 9.85 -9.64 -11.22
C GLN A 167 10.70 -10.44 -10.22
N VAL A 168 11.49 -9.76 -9.38
CA VAL A 168 12.29 -10.39 -8.32
C VAL A 168 11.40 -11.21 -7.38
N ALA A 169 10.30 -10.62 -6.89
CA ALA A 169 9.36 -11.33 -6.02
C ALA A 169 8.76 -12.56 -6.71
N PHE A 170 8.39 -12.45 -7.99
CA PHE A 170 7.86 -13.57 -8.77
C PHE A 170 8.88 -14.69 -8.92
N TYR A 171 10.13 -14.36 -9.22
CA TYR A 171 11.21 -15.34 -9.41
C TYR A 171 11.52 -16.08 -8.10
N ILE A 172 11.62 -15.36 -6.97
CA ILE A 172 11.81 -15.95 -5.64
C ILE A 172 10.66 -16.91 -5.31
N LYS A 173 9.41 -16.45 -5.45
CA LYS A 173 8.22 -17.27 -5.17
C LYS A 173 8.16 -18.54 -6.02
N ARG A 174 8.64 -18.47 -7.26
CA ARG A 174 8.69 -19.60 -8.20
C ARG A 174 10.00 -20.40 -8.13
N LYS A 175 10.90 -20.08 -7.20
CA LYS A 175 12.23 -20.70 -7.07
C LYS A 175 13.02 -20.70 -8.39
N LYS A 176 12.89 -19.63 -9.18
CA LYS A 176 13.61 -19.45 -10.45
C LYS A 176 14.98 -18.83 -10.23
N ASP A 177 15.89 -19.08 -11.18
CA ASP A 177 17.19 -18.42 -11.23
C ASP A 177 17.05 -16.93 -11.52
N LEU A 178 17.79 -16.12 -10.76
CA LEU A 178 17.77 -14.67 -10.76
C LEU A 178 18.84 -14.05 -11.67
N SER A 179 19.79 -14.84 -12.20
CA SER A 179 20.93 -14.35 -13.00
C SER A 179 20.54 -13.41 -14.14
N GLY A 180 19.40 -13.68 -14.80
CA GLY A 180 18.88 -12.88 -15.91
C GLY A 180 18.49 -11.45 -15.57
N LEU A 181 18.38 -11.09 -14.28
CA LEU A 181 18.03 -9.74 -13.82
C LEU A 181 19.25 -8.92 -13.38
N ALA A 182 20.47 -9.49 -13.43
CA ALA A 182 21.65 -8.86 -12.80
C ALA A 182 21.95 -7.45 -13.32
N ALA A 183 21.91 -7.24 -14.63
CA ALA A 183 22.19 -5.94 -15.25
C ALA A 183 21.15 -4.87 -14.84
N GLU A 184 19.87 -5.22 -14.84
CA GLU A 184 18.79 -4.30 -14.46
C GLU A 184 18.84 -3.96 -12.96
N MET A 185 19.24 -4.93 -12.12
CA MET A 185 19.42 -4.72 -10.69
C MET A 185 20.63 -3.82 -10.38
N GLU A 186 21.72 -3.94 -11.14
CA GLU A 186 22.89 -3.06 -11.05
C GLU A 186 22.54 -1.62 -11.50
N GLU A 187 21.78 -1.46 -12.58
CA GLU A 187 21.26 -0.15 -12.98
C GLU A 187 20.39 0.46 -11.88
N LEU A 188 19.46 -0.33 -11.32
CA LEU A 188 18.55 0.11 -10.26
C LEU A 188 19.30 0.53 -9.00
N GLU A 189 20.36 -0.17 -8.62
CA GLU A 189 21.19 0.18 -7.47
C GLU A 189 21.89 1.53 -7.67
N ASN A 190 22.42 1.79 -8.87
CA ASN A 190 23.16 3.03 -9.15
C ASN A 190 22.25 4.24 -9.40
N LYS A 191 20.97 4.01 -9.70
CA LYS A 191 20.01 5.05 -10.03
C LYS A 191 19.54 5.81 -8.80
N LYS A 192 19.66 7.14 -8.86
CA LYS A 192 19.22 8.08 -7.81
C LYS A 192 18.08 8.95 -8.32
N THR A 193 17.03 9.08 -7.53
CA THR A 193 15.92 10.00 -7.78
C THR A 193 15.32 10.47 -6.47
N GLY A 194 14.69 11.64 -6.50
CA GLY A 194 14.00 12.23 -5.35
C GLY A 194 12.61 11.66 -5.09
N SER A 195 12.10 10.77 -5.95
CA SER A 195 10.77 10.18 -5.79
C SER A 195 10.72 9.23 -4.58
N VAL A 196 9.74 9.45 -3.70
CA VAL A 196 9.48 8.56 -2.56
C VAL A 196 9.05 7.16 -3.01
N MET A 197 8.17 7.10 -4.01
CA MET A 197 7.65 5.82 -4.50
C MET A 197 8.74 5.02 -5.22
N PHE A 198 9.62 5.68 -5.97
CA PHE A 198 10.80 5.02 -6.54
C PHE A 198 11.66 4.43 -5.42
N MET A 199 12.00 5.23 -4.40
CA MET A 199 12.86 4.77 -3.31
C MET A 199 12.26 3.58 -2.59
N ARG A 200 10.94 3.57 -2.39
CA ARG A 200 10.22 2.41 -1.85
C ARG A 200 10.38 1.17 -2.72
N TYR A 201 10.13 1.27 -4.03
CA TYR A 201 10.20 0.13 -4.94
C TYR A 201 11.63 -0.37 -5.13
N ARG A 202 12.58 0.55 -5.30
CA ARG A 202 14.03 0.28 -5.36
C ARG A 202 14.49 -0.47 -4.12
N PHE A 203 14.22 0.08 -2.94
CA PHE A 203 14.61 -0.56 -1.69
C PHE A 203 14.03 -1.97 -1.57
N SER A 204 12.74 -2.16 -1.87
CA SER A 204 12.13 -3.49 -1.80
C SER A 204 12.73 -4.47 -2.81
N ALA A 205 13.07 -4.04 -4.02
CA ALA A 205 13.69 -4.90 -5.03
C ALA A 205 15.10 -5.31 -4.58
N LEU A 206 15.94 -4.33 -4.21
CA LEU A 206 17.30 -4.55 -3.74
C LEU A 206 17.34 -5.40 -2.48
N SER A 207 16.40 -5.20 -1.55
CA SER A 207 16.38 -5.96 -0.30
C SER A 207 16.19 -7.46 -0.57
N MET A 208 15.20 -7.81 -1.38
CA MET A 208 14.90 -9.20 -1.76
C MET A 208 16.04 -9.81 -2.59
N TRP A 209 16.64 -9.01 -3.48
CA TRP A 209 17.75 -9.45 -4.31
C TRP A 209 19.00 -9.79 -3.51
N PHE A 210 19.46 -8.87 -2.66
CA PHE A 210 20.66 -9.08 -1.84
C PHE A 210 20.46 -10.17 -0.80
N GLU A 211 19.28 -10.24 -0.17
CA GLU A 211 18.93 -11.31 0.77
C GLU A 211 19.00 -12.69 0.09
N LYS A 212 18.39 -12.84 -1.09
CA LYS A 212 18.40 -14.12 -1.81
C LYS A 212 19.81 -14.58 -2.23
N ARG A 213 20.73 -13.63 -2.40
CA ARG A 213 22.13 -13.88 -2.79
C ARG A 213 23.09 -13.94 -1.59
N GLY A 214 22.61 -13.74 -0.36
CA GLY A 214 23.45 -13.69 0.84
C GLY A 214 24.38 -12.47 0.89
N GLU A 215 24.08 -11.40 0.14
CA GLU A 215 24.91 -10.19 0.04
C GLU A 215 24.60 -9.21 1.18
N ILE A 216 24.88 -9.64 2.41
CA ILE A 216 24.45 -8.95 3.65
C ILE A 216 24.97 -7.50 3.75
N ASP A 217 26.19 -7.21 3.29
CA ASP A 217 26.74 -5.85 3.40
C ASP A 217 26.09 -4.86 2.43
N ARG A 218 25.75 -5.30 1.22
CA ARG A 218 24.99 -4.49 0.26
C ARG A 218 23.57 -4.25 0.74
N LEU A 219 22.95 -5.28 1.34
CA LEU A 219 21.66 -5.15 2.00
C LEU A 219 21.69 -4.09 3.11
N LYS A 220 22.69 -4.12 4.00
CA LYS A 220 22.89 -3.09 5.04
C LYS A 220 23.07 -1.69 4.43
N SER A 221 23.80 -1.57 3.32
CA SER A 221 23.97 -0.30 2.62
C SER A 221 22.64 0.25 2.10
N ALA A 222 21.85 -0.58 1.42
CA ALA A 222 20.52 -0.22 0.92
C ALA A 222 19.57 0.24 2.04
N PHE A 223 19.63 -0.40 3.20
CA PHE A 223 18.90 0.04 4.39
C PHE A 223 19.32 1.42 4.88
N ARG A 224 20.62 1.66 5.07
CA ARG A 224 21.13 2.96 5.55
C ARG A 224 20.76 4.09 4.60
N GLU A 225 20.90 3.87 3.30
CA GLU A 225 20.50 4.83 2.28
C GLU A 225 19.01 5.15 2.36
N THR A 226 18.17 4.12 2.49
CA THR A 226 16.72 4.29 2.55
C THR A 226 16.28 5.01 3.82
N ILE A 227 16.86 4.69 4.99
CA ILE A 227 16.60 5.41 6.24
C ILE A 227 16.94 6.88 6.07
N ARG A 228 18.16 7.20 5.60
CA ARG A 228 18.59 8.58 5.39
C ARG A 228 17.64 9.33 4.46
N PHE A 229 17.26 8.71 3.35
CA PHE A 229 16.29 9.30 2.42
C PHE A 229 14.97 9.67 3.13
N TYR A 230 14.40 8.75 3.92
CA TYR A 230 13.12 9.01 4.60
C TYR A 230 13.22 9.97 5.78
N ASP A 231 14.34 10.00 6.50
CA ASP A 231 14.59 10.95 7.59
C ASP A 231 14.77 12.39 7.04
N GLU A 232 15.35 12.53 5.85
CA GLU A 232 15.51 13.82 5.15
C GLU A 232 14.26 14.21 4.34
N CYS A 233 13.35 13.26 4.07
CA CYS A 233 12.17 13.47 3.26
C CYS A 233 11.13 14.32 4.01
N LYS A 234 10.93 15.55 3.53
CA LYS A 234 9.93 16.50 4.05
C LYS A 234 8.49 16.20 3.60
N LEU A 235 8.30 15.21 2.73
CA LEU A 235 6.97 14.89 2.19
C LEU A 235 6.15 14.07 3.18
N ASP A 236 4.85 14.27 3.14
CA ASP A 236 3.88 13.44 3.87
C ASP A 236 3.75 12.08 3.14
N VAL A 237 4.64 11.17 3.51
CA VAL A 237 4.67 9.81 2.98
C VAL A 237 3.53 9.00 3.57
N ALA A 238 2.86 8.20 2.73
CA ALA A 238 1.87 7.24 3.20
C ALA A 238 2.40 6.44 4.40
N VAL A 239 1.65 6.46 5.49
CA VAL A 239 1.88 5.72 6.73
C VAL A 239 2.31 4.27 6.48
N SER A 240 1.67 3.61 5.52
CA SER A 240 1.96 2.23 5.14
C SER A 240 3.35 2.03 4.56
N ALA A 241 3.90 3.00 3.84
CA ALA A 241 5.26 2.93 3.29
C ALA A 241 6.32 3.04 4.40
N ARG A 242 6.14 3.96 5.35
CA ARG A 242 7.04 4.08 6.52
C ARG A 242 6.95 2.86 7.43
N THR A 243 5.72 2.40 7.70
CA THR A 243 5.48 1.16 8.48
C THR A 243 6.18 -0.03 7.84
N ASN A 244 6.01 -0.22 6.53
CA ASN A 244 6.63 -1.35 5.82
C ASN A 244 8.16 -1.28 5.85
N LEU A 245 8.74 -0.08 5.73
CA LEU A 245 10.17 0.11 5.88
C LEU A 245 10.65 -0.27 7.29
N TYR A 246 10.01 0.25 8.34
CA TYR A 246 10.39 -0.05 9.72
C TYR A 246 10.23 -1.53 10.04
N PHE A 247 9.15 -2.15 9.57
CA PHE A 247 8.91 -3.58 9.69
C PHE A 247 10.03 -4.40 9.03
N ARG A 248 10.47 -4.03 7.83
CA ARG A 248 11.55 -4.73 7.13
C ARG A 248 12.94 -4.46 7.70
N LEU A 249 13.16 -3.29 8.30
CA LEU A 249 14.47 -2.88 8.84
C LEU A 249 14.75 -3.50 10.22
N THR A 250 13.71 -3.65 11.03
CA THR A 250 13.81 -4.16 12.41
C THR A 250 14.63 -5.47 12.52
N PRO A 251 14.38 -6.51 11.70
CA PRO A 251 15.12 -7.77 11.78
C PRO A 251 16.63 -7.60 11.63
N TYR A 252 17.05 -6.74 10.69
CA TYR A 252 18.47 -6.50 10.41
C TYR A 252 19.14 -5.65 11.50
N LEU A 253 18.42 -4.69 12.08
CA LEU A 253 18.93 -3.95 13.23
C LEU A 253 19.16 -4.88 14.42
N VAL A 254 18.28 -5.86 14.63
CA VAL A 254 18.44 -6.88 15.67
C VAL A 254 19.63 -7.79 15.38
N GLN A 255 19.80 -8.28 14.14
CA GLN A 255 20.98 -9.03 13.72
C GLN A 255 22.30 -8.27 13.93
N MET A 256 22.28 -6.94 13.79
CA MET A 256 23.44 -6.07 14.04
C MET A 256 23.64 -5.72 15.52
N GLY A 257 22.82 -6.24 16.44
CA GLY A 257 22.87 -5.89 17.87
C GLY A 257 22.38 -4.47 18.20
N ARG A 258 21.79 -3.75 17.23
CA ARG A 258 21.29 -2.37 17.38
C ARG A 258 19.88 -2.36 17.96
N PHE A 259 19.70 -3.00 19.11
CA PHE A 259 18.38 -3.24 19.72
C PHE A 259 17.61 -1.97 20.07
N ALA A 260 18.29 -0.91 20.53
CA ALA A 260 17.66 0.36 20.87
C ALA A 260 17.03 1.04 19.65
N GLU A 261 17.73 0.99 18.51
CA GLU A 261 17.23 1.55 17.25
C GLU A 261 16.10 0.71 16.69
N ALA A 262 16.21 -0.62 16.73
CA ALA A 262 15.11 -1.53 16.39
C ALA A 262 13.85 -1.19 17.20
N GLY A 263 13.97 -1.01 18.52
CA GLY A 263 12.85 -0.61 19.38
C GLY A 263 12.27 0.75 19.02
N THR A 264 13.10 1.70 18.62
CA THR A 264 12.66 3.03 18.14
C THR A 264 11.84 2.89 16.86
N HIS A 265 12.30 2.10 15.89
CA HIS A 265 11.59 1.88 14.63
C HIS A 265 10.26 1.13 14.81
N ILE A 266 10.24 0.10 15.65
CA ILE A 266 9.01 -0.61 16.02
C ILE A 266 8.00 0.38 16.63
N SER A 267 8.46 1.21 17.58
CA SER A 267 7.59 2.19 18.24
C SER A 267 7.03 3.21 17.26
N ARG A 268 7.85 3.72 16.33
CA ARG A 268 7.39 4.60 15.25
C ARG A 268 6.40 3.90 14.32
N GLY A 269 6.63 2.63 13.99
CA GLY A 269 5.69 1.81 13.23
C GLY A 269 4.33 1.71 13.91
N LEU A 270 4.32 1.36 15.20
CA LEU A 270 3.11 1.19 16.00
C LEU A 270 2.30 2.49 16.12
N GLN A 271 2.97 3.64 16.26
CA GLN A 271 2.31 4.96 16.28
C GLN A 271 1.55 5.28 14.98
N THR A 272 1.93 4.63 13.88
CA THR A 272 1.33 4.90 12.58
C THR A 272 0.36 3.81 12.14
N THR A 273 0.38 2.62 12.74
CA THR A 273 -0.57 1.55 12.41
C THR A 273 -1.81 1.59 13.29
N VAL A 274 -2.97 1.37 12.69
CA VAL A 274 -4.23 1.23 13.43
C VAL A 274 -4.21 -0.07 14.24
N GLU A 275 -4.60 0.01 15.51
CA GLU A 275 -4.68 -1.14 16.41
C GLU A 275 -5.61 -2.23 15.85
N GLY A 276 -5.30 -3.50 16.13
CA GLY A 276 -6.09 -4.65 15.66
C GLY A 276 -5.85 -5.03 14.20
N THR A 277 -5.13 -4.20 13.43
CA THR A 277 -4.74 -4.54 12.04
C THR A 277 -3.59 -5.53 12.00
N HIS A 278 -3.48 -6.26 10.88
CA HIS A 278 -2.37 -7.19 10.61
C HIS A 278 -1.00 -6.57 10.88
N ASN A 279 -0.75 -5.37 10.35
CA ASN A 279 0.55 -4.71 10.49
C ASN A 279 0.85 -4.32 11.94
N TRP A 280 -0.17 -3.94 12.72
CA TRP A 280 0.00 -3.62 14.13
C TRP A 280 0.38 -4.86 14.94
N HIS A 281 -0.32 -5.98 14.75
CA HIS A 281 0.04 -7.24 15.41
C HIS A 281 1.40 -7.77 14.96
N ALA A 282 1.75 -7.63 13.68
CA ALA A 282 3.06 -8.03 13.17
C ALA A 282 4.20 -7.21 13.82
N LEU A 283 4.01 -5.89 14.01
CA LEU A 283 4.96 -5.06 14.74
C LEU A 283 5.02 -5.40 16.23
N MET A 284 3.90 -5.76 16.85
CA MET A 284 3.87 -6.24 18.24
C MET A 284 4.60 -7.57 18.41
N LEU A 285 4.49 -8.48 17.43
CA LEU A 285 5.30 -9.70 17.38
C LEU A 285 6.79 -9.37 17.30
N GLN A 286 7.19 -8.49 16.39
CA GLN A 286 8.59 -8.04 16.30
C GLN A 286 9.07 -7.41 17.61
N ARG A 287 8.22 -6.64 18.30
CA ARG A 287 8.53 -6.08 19.62
C ARG A 287 8.74 -7.16 20.66
N ALA A 288 7.94 -8.22 20.60
CA ALA A 288 8.08 -9.35 21.51
C ALA A 288 9.40 -10.11 21.27
N CYS A 289 9.71 -10.42 20.01
CA CYS A 289 10.99 -11.02 19.63
C CYS A 289 12.16 -10.13 20.07
N LEU A 290 12.10 -8.82 19.85
CA LEU A 290 13.11 -7.86 20.33
C LEU A 290 13.29 -7.93 21.85
N GLY A 291 12.20 -8.10 22.60
CA GLY A 291 12.23 -8.25 24.05
C GLY A 291 13.04 -9.46 24.49
N PHE A 292 12.80 -10.64 23.90
CA PHE A 292 13.57 -11.84 24.23
C PHE A 292 15.05 -11.68 23.90
N VAL A 293 15.36 -11.20 22.70
CA VAL A 293 16.72 -11.24 22.14
C VAL A 293 17.64 -10.17 22.73
N SER A 294 17.04 -9.10 23.26
CA SER A 294 17.76 -8.05 23.99
C SER A 294 17.86 -8.31 25.50
N GLY A 295 17.43 -9.49 25.98
CA GLY A 295 17.43 -9.83 27.40
C GLY A 295 16.41 -9.05 28.22
N LYS A 296 15.32 -8.58 27.60
CA LYS A 296 14.25 -7.78 28.21
C LYS A 296 12.91 -8.52 28.14
N PRO A 297 12.75 -9.66 28.83
CA PRO A 297 11.54 -10.49 28.74
C PRO A 297 10.26 -9.77 29.15
N GLY A 298 10.34 -8.76 30.02
CA GLY A 298 9.19 -7.91 30.35
C GLY A 298 8.61 -7.17 29.14
N VAL A 299 9.44 -6.78 28.16
CA VAL A 299 8.98 -6.18 26.89
C VAL A 299 8.21 -7.21 26.07
N ALA A 300 8.67 -8.46 26.05
CA ALA A 300 8.00 -9.54 25.33
C ALA A 300 6.63 -9.87 25.92
N LEU A 301 6.59 -10.09 27.23
CA LEU A 301 5.35 -10.36 27.97
C LEU A 301 4.35 -9.20 27.84
N GLY A 302 4.82 -7.95 27.95
CA GLY A 302 3.99 -6.77 27.77
C GLY A 302 3.39 -6.67 26.37
N SER A 303 4.21 -6.91 25.34
CA SER A 303 3.77 -6.87 23.93
C SER A 303 2.72 -7.95 23.63
N TRP A 304 2.93 -9.17 24.15
CA TRP A 304 1.96 -10.25 24.04
C TRP A 304 0.63 -9.90 24.72
N ARG A 305 0.65 -9.44 25.97
CA ARG A 305 -0.57 -9.04 26.70
C ARG A 305 -1.33 -7.94 25.99
N MET A 306 -0.65 -6.90 25.51
CA MET A 306 -1.26 -5.83 24.75
C MET A 306 -1.89 -6.35 23.45
N ALA A 307 -1.21 -7.24 22.73
CA ALA A 307 -1.75 -7.82 21.51
C ALA A 307 -2.99 -8.69 21.74
N GLN A 308 -3.07 -9.42 22.87
CA GLN A 308 -4.26 -10.23 23.21
C GLN A 308 -5.44 -9.37 23.69
N ALA A 309 -5.18 -8.18 24.21
CA ALA A 309 -6.23 -7.25 24.66
C ALA A 309 -6.92 -6.51 23.50
N VAL A 310 -6.36 -6.56 22.30
CA VAL A 310 -6.87 -5.88 21.11
C VAL A 310 -7.49 -6.89 20.16
N GLU A 311 -8.74 -6.67 19.77
CA GLU A 311 -9.45 -7.54 18.83
C GLU A 311 -8.83 -7.47 17.43
N LYS A 312 -8.58 -8.65 16.82
CA LYS A 312 -8.12 -8.74 15.44
C LYS A 312 -9.26 -8.46 14.47
N ILE A 313 -9.05 -7.52 13.56
CA ILE A 313 -9.99 -7.24 12.45
C ILE A 313 -9.59 -7.95 11.14
N TYR A 314 -8.84 -9.05 11.25
CA TYR A 314 -8.31 -9.83 10.13
C TYR A 314 -8.04 -11.27 10.56
N GLU A 315 -7.87 -12.15 9.57
CA GLU A 315 -7.42 -13.54 9.77
C GLU A 315 -6.02 -13.71 9.17
N SER A 316 -5.09 -14.27 9.95
CA SER A 316 -3.76 -14.69 9.46
C SER A 316 -3.24 -15.81 10.35
N ARG A 317 -2.97 -16.94 9.71
CA ARG A 317 -2.41 -18.12 10.37
C ARG A 317 -1.00 -17.86 10.88
N GLU A 318 -0.21 -17.12 10.11
CA GLU A 318 1.19 -16.80 10.41
C GLU A 318 1.31 -15.97 11.70
N ILE A 319 0.43 -14.97 11.87
CA ILE A 319 0.40 -14.18 13.10
C ILE A 319 -0.02 -15.03 14.30
N ASP A 320 -0.99 -15.91 14.13
CA ASP A 320 -1.49 -16.77 15.21
C ASP A 320 -0.44 -17.81 15.64
N GLU A 321 0.27 -18.41 14.69
CA GLU A 321 1.40 -19.30 14.95
C GLU A 321 2.54 -18.54 15.66
N GLY A 322 2.89 -17.35 15.18
CA GLY A 322 3.89 -16.49 15.82
C GLY A 322 3.57 -16.16 17.29
N TRP A 323 2.30 -15.85 17.60
CA TRP A 323 1.89 -15.62 18.99
C TRP A 323 1.90 -16.90 19.82
N GLY A 324 1.57 -18.05 19.22
CA GLY A 324 1.70 -19.35 19.86
C GLY A 324 3.14 -19.65 20.28
N ILE A 325 4.11 -19.30 19.46
CA ILE A 325 5.53 -19.41 19.76
C ILE A 325 5.89 -18.48 20.93
N VAL A 326 5.61 -17.17 20.81
CA VAL A 326 5.89 -16.19 21.88
C VAL A 326 5.30 -16.60 23.23
N ARG A 327 4.08 -17.15 23.24
CA ARG A 327 3.43 -17.66 24.44
C ARG A 327 4.26 -18.77 25.11
N LYS A 328 4.69 -19.79 24.36
CA LYS A 328 5.52 -20.88 24.90
C LYS A 328 6.81 -20.34 25.52
N TYR A 329 7.46 -19.38 24.87
CA TYR A 329 8.67 -18.74 25.41
C TYR A 329 8.42 -17.93 26.69
N CYS A 330 7.27 -17.26 26.80
CA CYS A 330 6.85 -16.60 28.03
C CYS A 330 6.56 -17.60 29.17
N GLU A 331 6.06 -18.80 28.86
CA GLU A 331 5.71 -19.85 29.84
C GLU A 331 6.94 -20.64 30.35
N VAL A 332 7.95 -20.87 29.51
CA VAL A 332 9.12 -21.72 29.83
C VAL A 332 10.24 -20.99 30.59
N GLY A 333 10.27 -19.65 30.57
CA GLY A 333 11.35 -18.88 31.20
C GLY A 333 12.59 -18.75 30.29
N VAL A 334 13.13 -17.53 30.20
CA VAL A 334 13.95 -17.02 29.08
C VAL A 334 15.43 -17.44 29.11
N GLU A 335 15.84 -18.34 30.00
CA GLU A 335 17.28 -18.49 30.29
C GLU A 335 18.15 -19.09 29.16
N LYS A 336 17.59 -19.63 28.05
CA LYS A 336 18.42 -20.45 27.13
C LYS A 336 18.17 -20.38 25.62
N VAL A 337 17.40 -19.45 25.07
CA VAL A 337 17.12 -19.49 23.61
C VAL A 337 17.64 -18.28 22.85
N GLY A 338 18.53 -18.55 21.90
CA GLY A 338 19.17 -17.57 21.04
C GLY A 338 18.22 -16.98 20.00
N PHE A 339 18.60 -15.80 19.49
CA PHE A 339 17.80 -15.01 18.56
C PHE A 339 17.49 -15.72 17.24
N GLU A 340 18.45 -16.41 16.65
CA GLU A 340 18.28 -17.08 15.36
C GLU A 340 17.14 -18.11 15.41
N VAL A 341 17.03 -18.85 16.52
CA VAL A 341 15.96 -19.84 16.73
C VAL A 341 14.58 -19.18 16.81
N ILE A 342 14.43 -18.15 17.65
CA ILE A 342 13.14 -17.45 17.81
C ILE A 342 12.74 -16.76 16.51
N TRP A 343 13.69 -16.19 15.78
CA TRP A 343 13.40 -15.45 14.57
C TRP A 343 13.04 -16.38 13.39
N GLU A 344 13.79 -17.47 13.21
CA GLU A 344 13.45 -18.50 12.22
C GLU A 344 12.10 -19.17 12.53
N GLU A 345 11.81 -19.48 13.79
CA GLU A 345 10.54 -20.10 14.17
C GLU A 345 9.34 -19.18 13.89
N VAL A 346 9.49 -17.86 14.10
CA VAL A 346 8.37 -16.91 13.96
C VAL A 346 8.24 -16.34 12.54
N PHE A 347 9.34 -16.18 11.79
CA PHE A 347 9.36 -15.45 10.51
C PHE A 347 10.04 -16.20 9.35
N GLY A 348 10.58 -17.40 9.57
CA GLY A 348 11.33 -18.20 8.58
C GLY A 348 10.48 -18.94 7.55
#